data_AF-A0A6A4R418-F1
#
_entry.id   AF-A0A6A4R418-F1
#
_cell.length_a   1.000
_cell.length_b   1.000
_cell.length_c   1.000
_cell.angle_alpha   90.00
_cell.angle_beta   90.00
_cell.angle_gamma   90.00
#
_symmetry.space_group_name_H-M   'P 1'
#
loop_
_entity.id
_entity.type
_entity.pdbx_description
1 polymer ?
#
loop_
_entity_poly.entity_id
_entity_poly.type
_entity_poly.pdbx_seq_one_letter_code
_entity_poly.pdbx_strand_id
1 'polypeptide(L)' 'MANAGPGTNGSQFFICTTKTEWLDGKHVVFGEVVEGLNVVKEIEKVGSSSGKTSRPVTIADCGQLS' A
#
# COMPACT_ATOMS: atom_id res chain seq x y z
N MET A 1 2.14 -4.92 -5.63
CA MET A 1 1.74 -4.03 -6.76
C MET A 1 0.25 -4.15 -7.01
N ALA A 2 -0.49 -3.05 -7.05
CA ALA A 2 -1.89 -3.09 -7.49
C ALA A 2 -1.95 -3.26 -9.01
N ASN A 3 -2.96 -3.95 -9.51
CA ASN A 3 -3.12 -4.26 -10.93
C ASN A 3 -4.60 -4.51 -11.27
N ALA A 4 -4.89 -4.63 -12.57
CA ALA A 4 -6.18 -5.02 -13.14
C ALA A 4 -6.09 -6.42 -13.81
N GLY A 5 -5.26 -7.32 -13.27
CA GLY A 5 -4.98 -8.65 -13.83
C GLY A 5 -3.52 -8.82 -14.30
N PRO A 6 -3.17 -10.02 -14.81
CA PRO A 6 -1.81 -10.34 -15.22
C PRO A 6 -1.25 -9.33 -16.24
N GLY A 7 -0.01 -8.86 -16.02
CA GLY A 7 0.67 -7.94 -16.94
C GLY A 7 0.19 -6.48 -16.92
N THR A 8 -0.63 -6.07 -15.95
CA THR A 8 -1.19 -4.71 -15.88
C THR A 8 -0.62 -3.86 -14.74
N ASN A 9 0.62 -4.12 -14.33
CA ASN A 9 1.28 -3.28 -13.32
C ASN A 9 1.54 -1.87 -13.89
N GLY A 10 1.24 -0.84 -13.10
CA GLY A 10 1.58 0.55 -13.38
C GLY A 10 2.35 1.14 -12.21
N SER A 11 1.88 2.27 -11.69
CA SER A 11 2.47 2.94 -10.52
C SER A 11 1.74 2.68 -9.20
N GLN A 12 0.53 2.11 -9.25
CA GLN A 12 -0.26 1.88 -8.04
C GLN A 12 0.35 0.76 -7.19
N PHE A 13 0.52 1.02 -5.90
CA PHE A 13 1.01 0.06 -4.91
C PHE A 13 0.13 0.08 -3.66
N PHE A 14 0.35 -0.90 -2.79
CA PHE A 14 -0.31 -0.99 -1.49
C PHE A 14 0.69 -1.55 -0.47
N ILE A 15 0.48 -1.19 0.80
CA ILE A 15 1.21 -1.73 1.95
C ILE A 15 0.22 -2.56 2.76
N CYS A 16 0.56 -3.80 3.06
CA CYS A 16 -0.31 -4.68 3.84
C CYS A 16 -0.18 -4.36 5.34
N THR A 17 -1.32 -4.30 6.04
CA THR A 17 -1.39 -4.16 7.51
C THR A 17 -1.72 -5.47 8.22
N THR A 18 -1.99 -6.53 7.44
CA THR A 18 -2.17 -7.92 7.88
C THR A 18 -1.61 -8.88 6.82
N LYS A 19 -1.53 -10.17 7.14
CA LYS A 19 -1.11 -11.19 6.18
C LYS A 19 -2.19 -11.40 5.10
N THR A 20 -1.81 -11.32 3.83
CA THR A 20 -2.75 -11.38 2.68
C THR A 20 -2.39 -12.50 1.70
N GLU A 21 -2.30 -13.74 2.17
CA GLU A 21 -1.84 -14.91 1.37
C GLU A 21 -2.65 -15.16 0.09
N TRP A 22 -3.94 -14.77 0.07
CA TRP A 22 -4.80 -14.94 -1.10
C TRP A 22 -4.39 -14.10 -2.33
N LEU A 23 -3.45 -13.16 -2.14
CA LEU A 23 -2.86 -12.32 -3.18
C LEU A 23 -1.58 -12.92 -3.78
N ASP A 24 -1.05 -14.00 -3.21
CA ASP A 24 0.18 -14.64 -3.68
C ASP A 24 0.00 -15.14 -5.12
N GLY A 25 1.02 -14.91 -5.96
CA GLY A 25 0.99 -15.21 -7.40
C GLY A 25 0.11 -14.27 -8.25
N LYS A 26 -0.71 -13.40 -7.63
CA LYS A 26 -1.55 -12.40 -8.34
C LYS A 26 -0.98 -10.99 -8.28
N HIS A 27 -0.33 -10.66 -7.17
CA HIS A 27 0.30 -9.35 -6.97
C HIS A 27 1.80 -9.53 -6.72
N VAL A 28 2.60 -8.75 -7.44
CA VAL A 28 4.06 -8.78 -7.26
C VAL A 28 4.43 -8.07 -5.96
N VAL A 29 5.06 -8.80 -5.05
CA VAL A 29 5.74 -8.26 -3.86
C VAL A 29 7.13 -7.78 -4.27
N PHE A 30 7.52 -6.58 -3.84
CA PHE A 30 8.77 -5.93 -4.29
C PHE A 30 9.51 -5.17 -3.18
N GLY A 31 9.05 -5.23 -1.93
CA GLY A 31 9.69 -4.56 -0.81
C GLY A 31 8.89 -4.70 0.49
N GLU A 32 9.45 -4.17 1.57
CA GLU A 32 8.83 -4.14 2.90
C GLU A 32 9.07 -2.77 3.56
N VAL A 33 8.25 -2.46 4.58
CA VAL A 33 8.41 -1.24 5.38
C VAL A 33 9.55 -1.46 6.37
N VAL A 34 10.67 -0.76 6.19
CA VAL A 34 11.82 -0.81 7.11
C VAL A 34 11.60 0.07 8.34
N GLU A 35 11.03 1.26 8.15
CA GLU A 35 10.70 2.22 9.21
C GLU A 35 9.34 2.89 8.96
N GLY A 36 8.71 3.43 10.01
CA GLY A 36 7.47 4.20 9.88
C GLY A 36 6.17 3.38 9.83
N LEU A 37 6.17 2.12 10.28
CA LEU A 37 4.95 1.30 10.32
C LEU A 37 3.83 1.92 11.18
N ASN A 38 4.18 2.72 12.19
CA ASN A 38 3.22 3.52 12.96
C ASN A 38 2.48 4.55 12.08
N VAL A 39 3.17 5.18 11.12
CA VAL A 39 2.54 6.10 10.15
C VAL A 39 1.55 5.35 9.26
N VAL A 40 1.92 4.15 8.79
CA VAL A 40 1.02 3.27 8.02
C VAL A 40 -0.24 2.94 8.83
N LYS A 41 -0.11 2.66 10.13
CA LYS A 41 -1.26 2.41 11.01
C LYS A 41 -2.15 3.64 11.19
N GLU A 42 -1.59 4.85 11.27
CA GLU A 42 -2.39 6.08 11.31
C GLU A 42 -3.14 6.31 9.99
N ILE A 43 -2.52 5.99 8.85
CA ILE A 43 -3.19 6.01 7.54
C ILE A 43 -4.33 4.99 7.49
N GLU A 44 -4.12 3.77 7.99
CA GLU A 44 -5.14 2.72 8.06
C GLU A 44 -6.36 3.15 8.90
N LYS A 45 -6.13 3.78 10.06
CA LYS A 45 -7.20 4.25 10.97
C LYS A 45 -8.17 5.24 10.34
N VAL A 46 -7.72 6.01 9.34
CA VAL A 46 -8.60 6.98 8.65
C VAL A 46 -9.32 6.37 7.45
N GLY A 47 -9.10 5.09 7.14
CA GLY A 47 -9.80 4.33 6.12
C GLY A 47 -11.22 3.89 6.52
N SER A 48 -11.88 3.16 5.62
CA SER A 48 -13.19 2.55 5.87
C SER A 48 -13.32 1.23 5.11
N SER A 49 -14.34 0.44 5.41
CA SER A 49 -14.63 -0.82 4.68
C SER A 49 -14.90 -0.62 3.20
N SER A 50 -15.34 0.58 2.80
CA SER A 50 -15.53 0.95 1.38
C SER A 50 -14.23 1.29 0.65
N GLY A 51 -13.10 1.39 1.36
CA GLY A 51 -11.84 1.92 0.86
C GLY A 51 -11.74 3.45 0.84
N LYS A 52 -12.85 4.18 0.98
CA LYS A 52 -12.84 5.64 1.08
C LYS A 52 -12.23 6.09 2.41
N THR A 53 -11.28 7.02 2.36
CA THR A 53 -10.72 7.65 3.57
C THR A 53 -11.62 8.77 4.09
N SER A 54 -11.62 8.96 5.41
CA SER A 54 -12.34 10.04 6.10
C SER A 54 -11.71 11.43 5.92
N ARG A 55 -10.44 11.47 5.51
CA ARG A 55 -9.68 12.68 5.21
C ARG A 55 -8.66 12.42 4.09
N PRO A 56 -8.15 13.45 3.41
CA PRO A 56 -7.09 13.29 2.41
C PRO A 56 -5.83 12.68 3.03
N VAL A 57 -5.27 11.68 2.35
CA VAL A 57 -3.94 11.10 2.66
C VAL A 57 -3.09 11.34 1.42
N THR A 58 -2.03 12.13 1.56
CA THR A 58 -1.19 12.58 0.45
C THR A 58 0.27 12.30 0.76
N ILE A 59 1.02 11.81 -0.21
CA ILE A 59 2.48 11.76 -0.14
C ILE A 59 2.98 13.18 -0.42
N ALA A 60 3.34 13.91 0.64
CA ALA A 60 3.75 15.30 0.53
C ALA A 60 5.16 15.46 -0.05
N ASP A 61 6.03 14.48 0.19
CA ASP A 61 7.39 14.41 -0.34
C ASP A 61 7.85 12.95 -0.42
N CYS A 62 8.76 12.64 -1.34
CA CYS A 62 9.33 11.31 -1.51
C CYS A 62 10.70 11.35 -2.20
N GLY A 63 11.51 10.31 -1.98
CA GLY A 63 12.84 10.22 -2.57
C GLY A 63 13.56 8.92 -2.21
N GLN A 64 14.82 8.85 -2.61
CA GLN A 64 15.73 7.76 -2.34
C GLN A 64 16.78 8.23 -1.32
N LEU A 65 17.02 7.44 -0.27
CA LEU A 65 18.00 7.79 0.77
C LEU A 65 19.44 7.45 0.38
N SER A 66 19.62 6.46 -0.49
CA SER A 66 20.93 5.93 -0.94
C SER A 66 20.83 5.37 -2.35
#